data_AF-A0A3P7QBF4-F1
#
_entry.id   AF-A0A3P7QBF4-F1
#
_cell.length_a   1.000
_cell.length_b   1.000
_cell.length_c   1.000
_cell.angle_alpha   90.00
_cell.angle_beta   90.00
_cell.angle_gamma   90.00
#
_symmetry.space_group_name_H-M   'P 1'
#
loop_
_entity.id
_entity.type
_entity.pdbx_description
1 polymer ?
#
loop_
_entity_poly.entity_id
_entity_poly.type
_entity_poly.pdbx_seq_one_letter_code
_entity_poly.pdbx_strand_id
1 'polypeptide(L)'
;MWEFDSDNTMASFIISLLTGLTLGSGPLASAICNKYGCRTTTIIGAGIAFVGCAVASFATAMWHIVGSVGIVMGIGFGLMYCPAIVIVTMYFEKRRSLATGIAVSGAGVGT
;
A
#
# COMPACT_ATOMS: atom_id res chain seq x y z
N MET A 1 -12.59 22.11 1.36
CA MET A 1 -12.72 21.33 2.62
C MET A 1 -14.18 21.27 3.04
N TRP A 2 -15.13 21.04 2.10
CA TRP A 2 -16.59 21.09 2.37
C TRP A 2 -17.44 20.20 1.44
N GLU A 3 -16.86 19.23 0.71
CA GLU A 3 -17.60 18.47 -0.33
C GLU A 3 -18.05 17.06 0.14
N PHE A 4 -17.68 16.65 1.36
CA PHE A 4 -18.11 15.39 1.95
C PHE A 4 -18.59 15.66 3.39
N ASP A 5 -19.75 16.29 3.50
CA ASP A 5 -20.51 16.52 4.74
C ASP A 5 -21.11 15.22 5.33
N SER A 6 -20.51 14.05 5.07
CA SER A 6 -21.11 12.77 5.44
C SER A 6 -20.07 11.78 5.98
N ASP A 7 -20.19 11.55 7.28
CA ASP A 7 -19.61 10.47 8.08
C ASP A 7 -18.07 10.38 8.15
N ASN A 8 -17.50 10.96 9.21
CA ASN A 8 -16.17 10.59 9.75
C ASN A 8 -16.01 9.05 9.90
N THR A 9 -17.13 8.36 10.13
CA THR A 9 -17.24 6.89 10.15
C THR A 9 -16.78 6.25 8.84
N MET A 10 -17.21 6.78 7.70
CA MET A 10 -16.89 6.25 6.38
C MET A 10 -15.43 6.51 6.00
N ALA A 11 -14.91 7.70 6.32
CA ALA A 11 -13.49 8.01 6.14
C ALA A 11 -12.60 7.04 6.95
N SER A 12 -12.96 6.82 8.22
CA SER A 12 -12.25 5.88 9.10
C SER A 12 -12.36 4.44 8.60
N PHE A 13 -13.51 4.08 8.02
CA PHE A 13 -13.73 2.77 7.41
C PHE A 13 -12.84 2.53 6.19
N ILE A 14 -12.67 3.54 5.32
CA ILE A 14 -11.76 3.47 4.16
C ILE A 14 -10.32 3.21 4.62
N ILE A 15 -9.84 3.98 5.60
CA ILE A 15 -8.48 3.83 6.13
C ILE A 15 -8.31 2.47 6.82
N SER A 16 -9.33 2.00 7.54
CA SER A 16 -9.32 0.67 8.17
C SER A 16 -9.26 -0.45 7.12
N LEU A 17 -10.02 -0.34 6.03
CA LEU A 17 -9.99 -1.27 4.90
C LEU A 17 -8.63 -1.26 4.21
N LEU A 18 -8.10 -0.07 3.91
CA LEU A 18 -6.78 0.11 3.30
C LEU A 18 -5.70 -0.58 4.14
N THR A 19 -5.65 -0.26 5.44
CA THR A 19 -4.62 -0.78 6.35
C THR A 19 -4.79 -2.28 6.57
N GLY A 20 -6.03 -2.75 6.73
CA GLY A 20 -6.37 -4.16 6.90
C GLY A 20 -5.99 -5.01 5.69
N LEU A 21 -6.26 -4.53 4.47
CA LEU A 21 -5.87 -5.22 3.23
C LEU A 21 -4.37 -5.12 2.98
N THR A 22 -3.73 -4.01 3.34
CA THR A 22 -2.27 -3.85 3.22
C THR A 22 -1.54 -4.86 4.10
N LEU A 23 -1.96 -5.03 5.37
CA LEU A 23 -1.40 -6.05 6.25
C LEU A 23 -1.81 -7.47 5.84
N GLY A 24 -3.08 -7.67 5.51
CA GLY A 24 -3.64 -8.98 5.16
C GLY A 24 -3.08 -9.56 3.87
N SER A 25 -2.66 -8.72 2.93
CA SER A 25 -2.01 -9.13 1.68
C SER A 25 -0.51 -9.42 1.84
N GLY A 26 0.08 -9.20 3.02
CA GLY A 26 1.49 -9.49 3.32
C GLY A 26 1.96 -10.91 2.92
N PRO A 27 1.30 -12.00 3.34
CA PRO A 27 1.69 -13.35 2.93
C PRO A 27 1.51 -13.59 1.43
N LEU A 28 0.47 -13.01 0.82
CA LEU A 28 0.22 -13.10 -0.62
C LEU A 28 1.34 -12.41 -1.42
N ALA A 29 1.70 -11.20 -1.02
CA ALA A 29 2.77 -10.41 -1.60
C ALA A 29 4.15 -11.08 -1.43
N SER A 30 4.38 -11.71 -0.28
CA SER A 30 5.60 -12.49 -0.02
C SER A 30 5.70 -13.71 -0.95
N ALA A 31 4.61 -14.48 -1.10
CA ALA A 31 4.56 -15.62 -2.03
C ALA A 31 4.81 -15.20 -3.49
N ILE A 32 4.25 -14.06 -3.90
CA ILE A 32 4.41 -13.52 -5.26
C ILE A 32 5.84 -12.99 -5.47
N CYS A 33 6.44 -12.23 -4.53
CA CYS A 33 7.85 -11.84 -4.65
C CYS A 33 8.77 -13.07 -4.71
N ASN A 34 8.52 -14.11 -3.90
CA ASN A 34 9.37 -15.31 -3.91
C ASN A 34 9.34 -16.05 -5.26
N LYS A 35 8.22 -15.99 -5.99
CA LYS A 35 8.06 -16.68 -7.29
C LYS A 35 8.48 -15.83 -8.50
N TYR A 36 8.16 -14.54 -8.52
CA TYR A 36 8.37 -13.65 -9.68
C TYR A 36 9.49 -12.63 -9.49
N GLY A 37 10.11 -12.60 -8.31
CA GLY A 37 11.15 -11.64 -7.93
C GLY A 37 10.58 -10.31 -7.44
N CYS A 38 11.26 -9.71 -6.47
CA CYS A 38 10.76 -8.50 -5.82
C CYS A 38 10.66 -7.26 -6.74
N ARG A 39 11.48 -7.19 -7.81
CA ARG A 39 11.39 -6.08 -8.79
C ARG A 39 10.05 -6.08 -9.53
N THR A 40 9.66 -7.22 -10.11
CA THR A 40 8.44 -7.34 -10.89
C THR A 40 7.21 -7.10 -10.01
N THR A 41 7.19 -7.67 -8.80
CA THR A 41 6.10 -7.46 -7.84
C THR A 41 5.95 -6.00 -7.43
N THR A 42 7.06 -5.28 -7.24
CA THR A 42 7.03 -3.83 -6.90
C THR A 42 6.44 -3.00 -8.04
N ILE A 43 6.82 -3.28 -9.29
CA ILE A 43 6.31 -2.55 -10.47
C ILE A 43 4.80 -2.80 -10.66
N ILE A 44 4.37 -4.06 -10.50
CA ILE A 44 2.94 -4.42 -10.59
C ILE A 44 2.15 -3.75 -9.45
N GLY A 45 2.64 -3.81 -8.22
CA GLY A 45 2.01 -3.16 -7.06
C GLY A 45 1.90 -1.64 -7.22
N ALA A 46 2.96 -0.99 -7.69
CA ALA A 46 2.97 0.44 -7.98
C ALA A 46 1.99 0.81 -9.11
N GLY A 47 1.90 -0.01 -10.16
CA GLY A 47 0.92 0.16 -11.22
C GLY A 47 -0.53 0.07 -10.71
N ILE A 48 -0.82 -0.93 -9.86
CA ILE A 48 -2.14 -1.08 -9.23
C ILE A 48 -2.47 0.11 -8.34
N ALA A 49 -1.52 0.58 -7.53
CA ALA A 49 -1.70 1.75 -6.69
C ALA A 49 -1.94 3.03 -7.51
N PHE A 50 -1.21 3.20 -8.63
CA PHE A 50 -1.41 4.31 -9.55
C PHE A 50 -2.80 4.29 -10.18
N VAL A 51 -3.27 3.12 -10.62
CA VAL A 51 -4.64 2.95 -11.15
C VAL A 51 -5.67 3.26 -10.06
N GLY A 52 -5.46 2.81 -8.82
CA GLY A 52 -6.32 3.14 -7.68
C GLY A 52 -6.43 4.65 -7.45
N CYS A 53 -5.30 5.37 -7.51
CA CYS A 53 -5.24 6.82 -7.34
C CYS A 53 -5.85 7.59 -8.53
N ALA A 54 -5.63 7.12 -9.75
CA ALA A 54 -6.23 7.68 -10.95
C ALA A 54 -7.76 7.52 -10.92
N VAL A 55 -8.27 6.34 -10.57
CA VAL A 55 -9.71 6.08 -10.42
C VAL A 55 -10.31 6.90 -9.27
N ALA A 56 -9.58 7.08 -8.16
CA ALA A 56 -10.00 7.97 -7.08
C ALA A 56 -10.12 9.43 -7.52
N SER A 57 -9.26 9.89 -8.44
CA SER A 57 -9.29 11.26 -8.97
C SER A 57 -10.53 11.54 -9.84
N PHE A 58 -11.14 10.50 -10.43
CA PHE A 58 -12.39 10.61 -11.19
C PHE A 58 -13.63 10.23 -10.37
N ALA A 59 -13.48 9.87 -9.10
CA ALA A 59 -14.56 9.41 -8.27
C ALA A 59 -15.42 10.58 -7.77
N THR A 60 -16.66 10.67 -8.26
CA THR A 60 -17.66 11.66 -7.84
C THR A 60 -18.53 11.19 -6.67
N ALA A 61 -18.39 9.93 -6.23
CA ALA A 61 -19.18 9.34 -5.13
C ALA A 61 -18.29 8.60 -4.12
N MET A 62 -18.61 8.72 -2.82
CA MET A 62 -17.85 8.09 -1.71
C MET A 62 -17.68 6.57 -1.88
N TRP A 63 -18.69 5.87 -2.38
CA TRP A 63 -18.60 4.43 -2.64
C TRP A 63 -17.51 4.04 -3.64
N HIS A 64 -17.24 4.90 -4.63
CA HIS A 64 -16.17 4.66 -5.59
C HIS A 64 -14.81 4.83 -4.94
N ILE A 65 -14.68 5.78 -4.00
CA ILE A 65 -13.45 5.98 -3.21
C ILE A 65 -13.22 4.77 -2.28
N VAL A 66 -14.26 4.24 -1.63
CA VAL A 66 -14.14 3.02 -0.81
C VAL A 66 -13.61 1.84 -1.64
N GLY A 67 -14.12 1.66 -2.85
CA GLY A 67 -13.67 0.59 -3.76
C GLY A 67 -12.25 0.81 -4.29
N SER A 68 -11.93 2.02 -4.78
CA SER A 68 -10.63 2.31 -5.38
C SER A 68 -9.53 2.46 -4.33
N VAL A 69 -9.72 3.33 -3.34
CA VAL A 69 -8.72 3.60 -2.29
C VAL A 69 -8.66 2.47 -1.27
N GLY A 70 -9.81 1.99 -0.80
CA GLY A 70 -9.82 0.93 0.20
C GLY A 70 -9.27 -0.39 -0.34
N ILE A 71 -9.83 -0.87 -1.46
CA ILE A 71 -9.54 -2.21 -1.98
C ILE A 71 -8.37 -2.19 -2.97
N VAL A 72 -8.48 -1.45 -4.08
CA VAL A 72 -7.47 -1.49 -5.15
C VAL A 72 -6.13 -0.94 -4.66
N MET A 73 -6.14 0.24 -4.04
CA MET A 73 -4.93 0.85 -3.51
C MET A 73 -4.39 0.08 -2.31
N GLY A 74 -5.24 -0.49 -1.44
CA GLY A 74 -4.80 -1.33 -0.31
C GLY A 74 -4.09 -2.61 -0.74
N ILE A 75 -4.60 -3.29 -1.76
CA ILE A 75 -3.93 -4.46 -2.37
C ILE A 75 -2.61 -4.02 -3.02
N GLY A 76 -2.62 -2.94 -3.80
CA GLY A 76 -1.40 -2.40 -4.44
C GLY A 76 -0.30 -2.04 -3.43
N PHE A 77 -0.65 -1.36 -2.34
CA PHE A 77 0.27 -1.00 -1.26
C PHE A 77 0.85 -2.23 -0.57
N GLY A 78 0.05 -3.24 -0.24
CA GLY A 78 0.56 -4.46 0.39
C GLY A 78 1.52 -5.24 -0.52
N LEU A 79 1.22 -5.30 -1.82
CA LEU A 79 2.09 -5.87 -2.84
C LEU A 79 3.39 -5.09 -3.06
N MET A 80 3.40 -3.77 -2.84
CA MET A 80 4.59 -2.92 -2.97
C MET A 80 5.43 -2.88 -1.67
N TYR A 81 4.79 -2.91 -0.50
CA TYR A 81 5.44 -2.77 0.80
C TYR A 81 6.30 -3.99 1.16
N CYS A 82 5.80 -5.20 0.90
CA CYS A 82 6.54 -6.44 1.11
C CYS A 82 7.90 -6.49 0.36
N PRO A 83 7.96 -6.33 -0.98
CA PRO A 83 9.22 -6.40 -1.70
C PRO A 83 10.17 -5.25 -1.37
N ALA A 84 9.66 -4.06 -1.01
CA ALA A 84 10.50 -2.96 -0.55
C ALA A 84 11.29 -3.35 0.71
N ILE A 85 10.62 -3.96 1.70
CA ILE A 85 11.30 -4.45 2.91
C ILE A 85 12.27 -5.58 2.56
N VAL A 86 11.84 -6.57 1.77
CA VAL A 86 12.67 -7.73 1.42
C VAL A 86 13.96 -7.28 0.71
N ILE A 87 13.87 -6.38 -0.27
CA ILE A 87 15.04 -5.85 -0.99
C ILE A 87 16.02 -5.16 -0.03
N VAL A 88 15.53 -4.31 0.87
CA VAL A 88 16.38 -3.61 1.85
C VAL A 88 17.08 -4.60 2.78
N THR A 89 16.36 -5.65 3.21
CA THR A 89 16.94 -6.68 4.08
C THR A 89 17.96 -7.58 3.39
N MET A 90 17.79 -7.83 2.08
CA MET A 90 18.73 -8.60 1.25
C MET A 90 20.00 -7.80 0.94
N TYR A 91 19.90 -6.48 0.75
CA TYR A 91 21.05 -5.64 0.40
C TYR A 91 21.96 -5.31 1.60
N PHE A 92 21.40 -5.25 2.81
CA PHE A 92 22.12 -4.89 4.04
C PHE A 92 22.06 -5.99 5.11
N GLU A 93 22.45 -7.22 4.79
CA GLU A 93 22.45 -8.33 5.75
C GLU A 93 23.18 -8.00 7.07
N LYS A 94 24.35 -7.34 6.99
CA LYS A 94 25.19 -7.03 8.16
C LYS A 94 24.60 -5.93 9.08
N ARG A 95 23.68 -5.10 8.58
CA ARG A 95 23.03 -3.99 9.33
C ARG A 95 21.52 -3.93 9.06
N ARG A 96 20.88 -5.09 9.02
CA ARG A 96 19.47 -5.25 8.63
C ARG A 96 18.52 -4.35 9.41
N SER A 97 18.66 -4.30 10.74
CA SER A 97 17.80 -3.52 11.63
C SER A 97 17.89 -2.01 11.40
N LEU A 98 19.09 -1.48 11.18
CA LEU A 98 19.32 -0.06 10.87
C LEU A 98 18.74 0.30 9.49
N ALA A 99 18.96 -0.55 8.48
CA ALA A 99 18.46 -0.31 7.13
C ALA A 99 16.92 -0.33 7.09
N THR A 100 16.28 -1.30 7.75
CA THR A 100 14.81 -1.32 7.88
C THR A 100 14.30 -0.15 8.71
N GLY A 101 15.03 0.27 9.75
CA GLY A 101 14.67 1.44 10.56
C GLY A 101 14.67 2.73 9.74
N ILE A 102 15.68 2.94 8.89
CA ILE A 102 15.73 4.09 7.97
C ILE A 102 14.61 4.00 6.92
N ALA A 103 14.38 2.82 6.34
CA ALA A 103 13.31 2.64 5.36
C ALA A 103 11.91 2.94 5.95
N VAL A 104 11.64 2.46 7.18
CA VAL A 104 10.39 2.73 7.90
C VAL A 104 10.30 4.20 8.35
N SER A 105 11.41 4.83 8.73
CA SER A 105 11.42 6.26 9.06
C SER A 105 10.95 7.12 7.89
N GLY A 106 11.28 6.72 6.65
CA GLY A 106 10.78 7.39 5.44
C GLY A 106 9.26 7.28 5.29
N ALA A 107 8.66 6.15 5.67
CA ALA A 107 7.21 6.00 5.68
C ALA A 107 6.55 6.99 6.66
N GLY A 108 7.12 7.17 7.87
CA GLY A 108 6.61 8.10 8.87
C GLY A 108 6.77 9.58 8.51
N VAL A 109 7.71 9.93 7.62
CA VAL A 109 7.83 11.30 7.08
C VAL A 109 6.83 11.54 5.95
N GLY A 110 6.42 10.49 5.24
CA GLY A 110 5.50 10.58 4.10
C GLY A 110 4.01 10.52 4.45
N THR A 111 3.66 9.93 5.60
CA THR A 111 2.28 9.88 6.15
C THR A 111 1.94 11.17 6.90
#